data_AF-A0A180GET5-F1
#
_entry.id   AF-A0A180GET5-F1
#
_cell.length_a   1.000
_cell.length_b   1.000
_cell.length_c   1.000
_cell.angle_alpha   90.00
_cell.angle_beta   90.00
_cell.angle_gamma   90.00
#
_symmetry.space_group_name_H-M   'P 1'
#
loop_
_entity.id
_entity.type
_entity.pdbx_description
1 polymer ?
#
loop_
_entity_poly.entity_id
_entity_poly.type
_entity_poly.pdbx_seq_one_letter_code
_entity_poly.pdbx_strand_id
1 'polypeptide(L)'
;MDVWETNSISQAFTTHTCKSVKSAVCTGDQSGGTSANQYNGICNKDGCDFASYRWGATEFYGQGKKVDTSKPFTNKLVKFNGLGKANSLLDKFCAANKKMTGDKNDFEKKGGTKKMGEAKSQGMVLFMSIWPDNGEAKLADKYGVKWGTCDANTGVPEATQEQFGNDQVIFLNLKIWPIQTASEAKPETKQKKTTFHI
;
A
#
# COMPACT_ATOMS: atom_id res chain seq x y z
N MET A 1 -7.76 1.33 3.84
CA MET A 1 -7.53 1.46 2.38
C MET A 1 -6.32 2.33 2.30
N ASP A 2 -5.22 1.69 2.01
CA ASP A 2 -3.92 2.26 2.14
C ASP A 2 -3.54 2.64 0.72
N VAL A 3 -3.90 3.90 0.41
CA VAL A 3 -3.76 4.46 -0.93
C VAL A 3 -2.29 4.65 -1.28
N TRP A 4 -1.41 4.77 -0.29
CA TRP A 4 0.02 4.93 -0.52
C TRP A 4 0.81 4.64 0.76
N GLU A 5 1.46 3.47 0.81
CA GLU A 5 2.43 3.12 1.84
C GLU A 5 3.81 3.03 1.17
N THR A 6 4.73 3.93 1.50
CA THR A 6 5.99 4.01 0.76
C THR A 6 7.14 4.62 1.53
N ASN A 7 8.33 4.37 1.00
CA ASN A 7 9.53 5.16 1.22
C ASN A 7 10.27 5.38 -0.13
N SER A 8 11.51 5.82 -0.09
CA SER A 8 12.35 6.03 -1.28
C SER A 8 12.71 4.74 -2.04
N ILE A 9 12.48 3.56 -1.46
CA ILE A 9 12.94 2.26 -1.94
C ILE A 9 11.80 1.39 -2.46
N SER A 10 10.64 1.42 -1.80
CA SER A 10 9.51 0.53 -2.08
C SER A 10 8.16 1.21 -1.86
N GLN A 11 7.11 0.65 -2.47
CA GLN A 11 5.74 1.14 -2.36
C GLN A 11 4.75 -0.01 -2.36
N ALA A 12 3.62 0.19 -1.68
CA ALA A 12 2.44 -0.65 -1.77
C ALA A 12 1.14 0.18 -1.79
N PHE A 13 0.14 -0.35 -2.50
CA PHE A 13 -1.26 0.02 -2.35
C PHE A 13 -2.00 -1.16 -1.74
N THR A 14 -2.72 -0.98 -0.64
CA THR A 14 -3.29 -2.12 0.08
C THR A 14 -4.76 -1.91 0.43
N THR A 15 -5.61 -2.86 0.04
CA THR A 15 -7.01 -2.91 0.47
C THR A 15 -7.18 -3.81 1.68
N HIS A 16 -7.50 -3.24 2.83
CA HIS A 16 -7.89 -3.98 4.04
C HIS A 16 -9.40 -3.90 4.27
N THR A 17 -10.04 -5.04 4.47
CA THR A 17 -11.50 -5.14 4.64
C THR A 17 -11.84 -5.65 6.03
N CYS A 18 -12.98 -5.19 6.56
CA CYS A 18 -13.54 -5.67 7.81
C CYS A 18 -14.93 -6.24 7.56
N LYS A 19 -15.33 -7.26 8.34
CA LYS A 19 -16.68 -7.84 8.26
C LYS A 19 -17.77 -6.77 8.50
N SER A 20 -17.48 -5.84 9.41
CA SER A 20 -18.26 -4.62 9.67
C SER A 20 -17.50 -3.41 9.16
N VAL A 21 -18.20 -2.49 8.50
CA VAL A 21 -17.68 -1.18 8.06
C VAL A 21 -17.81 -0.10 9.13
N LYS A 22 -18.56 -0.39 10.22
CA LYS A 22 -18.63 0.49 11.39
C LYS A 22 -17.37 0.33 12.23
N SER A 23 -16.85 1.46 12.72
CA SER A 23 -15.79 1.45 13.74
C SER A 23 -16.27 0.67 14.97
N ALA A 24 -15.38 -0.16 15.52
CA ALA A 24 -15.65 -0.97 16.69
C ALA A 24 -14.38 -1.08 17.53
N VAL A 25 -14.55 -1.04 18.85
CA VAL A 25 -13.48 -1.31 19.80
C VAL A 25 -13.33 -2.82 19.93
N CYS A 26 -12.08 -3.29 19.99
CA CYS A 26 -11.73 -4.68 20.26
C CYS A 26 -10.69 -4.73 21.38
N THR A 27 -10.68 -5.82 22.16
CA THR A 27 -9.76 -6.02 23.28
C THR A 27 -9.08 -7.39 23.20
N GLY A 28 -7.83 -7.45 23.65
CA GLY A 28 -7.05 -8.68 23.72
C GLY A 28 -6.92 -9.41 22.37
N ASP A 29 -6.95 -10.74 22.41
CA ASP A 29 -6.76 -11.59 21.23
C ASP A 29 -7.83 -11.43 20.14
N GLN A 30 -8.99 -10.90 20.52
CA GLN A 30 -10.09 -10.65 19.59
C GLN A 30 -9.77 -9.50 18.63
N SER A 31 -8.79 -8.66 18.95
CA SER A 31 -8.33 -7.59 18.06
C SER A 31 -7.47 -8.13 16.90
N GLY A 32 -6.86 -9.30 17.10
CA GLY A 32 -5.83 -9.85 16.23
C GLY A 32 -4.61 -8.92 16.08
N GLY A 33 -3.61 -9.37 15.33
CA GLY A 33 -2.44 -8.56 14.96
C GLY A 33 -1.12 -9.00 15.59
N THR A 34 -1.12 -10.05 16.40
CA THR A 34 0.10 -10.79 16.76
C THR A 34 0.26 -12.01 15.85
N SER A 35 1.45 -12.59 15.78
CA SER A 35 1.70 -13.82 15.01
C SER A 35 0.80 -15.00 15.45
N ALA A 36 0.40 -15.05 16.73
CA ALA A 36 -0.47 -16.09 17.26
C ALA A 36 -1.96 -15.90 16.91
N ASN A 37 -2.42 -14.66 16.74
CA ASN A 37 -3.85 -14.33 16.63
C ASN A 37 -4.20 -13.44 15.41
N GLN A 38 -3.27 -13.29 14.46
CA GLN A 38 -3.32 -12.35 13.34
C GLN A 38 -4.69 -12.22 12.66
N TYR A 39 -5.41 -13.34 12.50
CA TYR A 39 -6.65 -13.41 11.74
C TYR A 39 -7.93 -13.48 12.60
N ASN A 40 -7.80 -13.45 13.92
CA ASN A 40 -8.94 -13.58 14.85
C ASN A 40 -9.86 -12.37 14.82
N GLY A 41 -9.31 -11.18 14.53
CA GLY A 41 -10.06 -9.93 14.49
C GLY A 41 -11.10 -9.83 13.38
N ILE A 42 -11.97 -8.82 13.47
CA ILE A 42 -13.02 -8.57 12.47
C ILE A 42 -12.49 -8.02 11.15
N CYS A 43 -11.25 -7.50 11.17
CA CYS A 43 -10.56 -6.89 10.05
C CYS A 43 -9.45 -7.79 9.53
N ASN A 44 -9.24 -7.73 8.22
CA ASN A 44 -8.14 -8.37 7.56
C ASN A 44 -6.86 -7.56 7.79
N LYS A 45 -5.87 -8.16 8.48
CA LYS A 45 -4.61 -7.51 8.85
C LYS A 45 -3.61 -7.43 7.70
N ASP A 46 -3.64 -8.37 6.76
CA ASP A 46 -2.63 -8.48 5.70
C ASP A 46 -2.96 -7.62 4.48
N GLY A 47 -4.23 -7.36 4.26
CA GLY A 47 -4.73 -6.72 3.06
C GLY A 47 -4.68 -7.60 1.81
N CYS A 48 -5.19 -7.03 0.73
CA CYS A 48 -4.80 -7.37 -0.64
C CYS A 48 -3.93 -6.23 -1.17
N ASP A 49 -2.63 -6.48 -1.21
CA ASP A 49 -1.61 -5.52 -1.57
C ASP A 49 -1.29 -5.54 -3.07
N PHE A 50 -0.81 -4.40 -3.56
CA PHE A 50 -0.12 -4.23 -4.82
C PHE A 50 1.24 -3.61 -4.54
N ALA A 51 2.28 -4.44 -4.51
CA ALA A 51 3.65 -4.02 -4.28
C ALA A 51 4.53 -4.41 -5.47
N SER A 52 5.02 -3.41 -6.21
CA SER A 52 5.68 -3.65 -7.50
C SER A 52 6.96 -4.49 -7.38
N TYR A 53 7.77 -4.21 -6.35
CA TYR A 53 9.00 -4.95 -6.09
C TYR A 53 8.69 -6.40 -5.69
N ARG A 54 7.67 -6.59 -4.84
CA ARG A 54 7.20 -7.90 -4.36
C ARG A 54 6.83 -8.87 -5.49
N TRP A 55 6.34 -8.33 -6.61
CA TRP A 55 5.97 -9.10 -7.79
C TRP A 55 7.04 -9.12 -8.89
N GLY A 56 8.29 -8.79 -8.54
CA GLY A 56 9.45 -8.92 -9.41
C GLY A 56 9.67 -7.74 -10.36
N ALA A 57 8.87 -6.67 -10.30
CA ALA A 57 9.14 -5.44 -11.04
C ALA A 57 10.15 -4.55 -10.29
N THR A 58 11.36 -5.08 -10.04
CA THR A 58 12.38 -4.45 -9.20
C THR A 58 12.88 -3.12 -9.76
N GLU A 59 12.86 -2.93 -11.08
CA GLU A 59 13.28 -1.70 -11.77
C GLU A 59 12.17 -0.66 -11.95
N PHE A 60 10.99 -0.91 -11.36
CA PHE A 60 9.84 -0.02 -11.53
C PHE A 60 9.88 1.19 -10.60
N TYR A 61 10.15 1.00 -9.31
CA TYR A 61 10.04 2.03 -8.28
C TYR A 61 11.32 2.12 -7.45
N GLY A 62 11.82 3.35 -7.25
CA GLY A 62 13.00 3.68 -6.43
C GLY A 62 13.89 4.73 -7.09
N GLN A 63 15.00 5.10 -6.46
CA GLN A 63 15.89 6.14 -6.98
C GLN A 63 16.49 5.72 -8.33
N GLY A 64 16.39 6.60 -9.34
CA GLY A 64 16.89 6.34 -10.70
C GLY A 64 16.08 5.33 -11.52
N LYS A 65 14.95 4.81 -11.00
CA LYS A 65 14.10 3.82 -11.67
C LYS A 65 13.00 4.46 -12.51
N LYS A 66 12.13 3.65 -13.12
CA LYS A 66 11.04 4.13 -13.99
C LYS A 66 10.11 5.13 -13.29
N VAL A 67 9.82 4.89 -12.02
CA VAL A 67 9.28 5.83 -11.05
C VAL A 67 10.44 6.21 -10.14
N ASP A 68 11.05 7.34 -10.47
CA ASP A 68 12.24 7.84 -9.81
C ASP A 68 11.87 8.63 -8.55
N THR A 69 12.18 8.05 -7.39
CA THR A 69 11.85 8.61 -6.07
C THR A 69 12.78 9.75 -5.64
N SER A 70 13.84 10.04 -6.40
CA SER A 70 14.71 11.21 -6.15
C SER A 70 14.08 12.55 -6.53
N LYS A 71 12.90 12.52 -7.17
CA LYS A 71 12.18 13.71 -7.64
C LYS A 71 10.67 13.54 -7.48
N PRO A 72 9.89 14.64 -7.49
CA PRO A 72 8.43 14.55 -7.52
C PRO A 72 7.94 13.74 -8.71
N PHE A 73 7.00 12.82 -8.47
CA PHE A 73 6.39 11.98 -9.50
C PHE A 73 4.87 11.89 -9.32
N THR A 74 4.20 11.41 -10.35
CA THR A 74 2.80 11.00 -10.33
C THR A 74 2.73 9.50 -10.52
N ASN A 75 1.75 8.84 -9.89
CA ASN A 75 1.56 7.39 -9.98
C ASN A 75 1.47 6.91 -11.44
N LYS A 76 2.19 5.82 -11.75
CA LYS A 76 2.24 5.20 -13.08
C LYS A 76 1.78 3.75 -13.04
N LEU A 77 1.27 3.25 -14.16
CA LEU A 77 0.87 1.85 -14.30
C LEU A 77 2.09 0.90 -14.37
N VAL A 78 1.97 -0.25 -13.69
CA VAL A 78 2.98 -1.32 -13.65
C VAL A 78 2.55 -2.49 -14.54
N LYS A 79 3.50 -3.24 -15.10
CA LYS A 79 3.28 -4.49 -15.85
C LYS A 79 4.01 -5.64 -15.14
N PHE A 80 3.38 -6.82 -15.02
CA PHE A 80 3.97 -7.99 -14.36
C PHE A 80 3.94 -9.24 -15.24
N ASN A 81 4.90 -10.14 -15.02
CA ASN A 81 4.93 -11.45 -15.66
C ASN A 81 3.93 -12.40 -14.97
N GLY A 82 3.14 -13.14 -15.74
CA GLY A 82 2.19 -14.15 -15.22
C GLY A 82 0.85 -13.62 -14.66
N LEU A 83 0.75 -12.33 -14.33
CA LEU A 83 -0.49 -11.69 -13.85
C LEU A 83 -1.24 -10.86 -14.92
N GLY A 84 -0.75 -10.86 -16.16
CA GLY A 84 -1.29 -10.01 -17.23
C GLY A 84 -1.17 -8.52 -16.92
N LYS A 85 -2.05 -7.69 -17.52
CA LYS A 85 -2.20 -6.28 -17.09
C LYS A 85 -2.96 -6.26 -15.76
N ALA A 86 -2.25 -6.41 -14.64
CA ALA A 86 -2.82 -6.14 -13.33
C ALA A 86 -2.89 -4.61 -13.12
N ASN A 87 -4.01 -4.01 -13.47
CA ASN A 87 -4.28 -2.58 -13.31
C ASN A 87 -5.40 -2.31 -12.28
N SER A 88 -5.84 -3.32 -11.54
CA SER A 88 -6.95 -3.22 -10.59
C SER A 88 -6.87 -4.28 -9.50
N LEU A 89 -7.16 -3.87 -8.26
CA LEU A 89 -7.30 -4.75 -7.09
C LEU A 89 -8.72 -5.36 -7.07
N LEU A 90 -8.95 -6.36 -7.93
CA LEU A 90 -10.20 -7.14 -7.97
C LEU A 90 -10.07 -8.41 -7.11
N ASP A 91 -11.19 -9.01 -6.67
CA ASP A 91 -11.14 -10.24 -5.86
C ASP A 91 -10.39 -11.39 -6.56
N LYS A 92 -10.57 -11.54 -7.88
CA LYS A 92 -9.79 -12.51 -8.69
C LYS A 92 -8.29 -12.24 -8.65
N PHE A 93 -7.90 -10.96 -8.69
CA PHE A 93 -6.52 -10.55 -8.56
C PHE A 93 -5.99 -10.92 -7.17
N CYS A 94 -6.73 -10.59 -6.12
CA CYS A 94 -6.36 -10.87 -4.74
C CYS A 94 -6.22 -12.37 -4.46
N ALA A 95 -7.16 -13.20 -4.92
CA ALA A 95 -7.07 -14.65 -4.79
C ALA A 95 -5.84 -15.22 -5.52
N ALA A 96 -5.55 -14.73 -6.73
CA ALA A 96 -4.35 -15.12 -7.47
C ALA A 96 -3.07 -14.68 -6.76
N ASN A 97 -3.00 -13.44 -6.27
CA ASN A 97 -1.87 -12.91 -5.51
C ASN A 97 -1.58 -13.78 -4.28
N LYS A 98 -2.59 -14.02 -3.44
CA LYS A 98 -2.44 -14.85 -2.23
C LYS A 98 -2.03 -16.29 -2.55
N LYS A 99 -2.55 -16.87 -3.64
CA LYS A 99 -2.13 -18.19 -4.12
C LYS A 99 -0.66 -18.21 -4.56
N MET A 100 -0.20 -17.16 -5.26
CA MET A 100 1.17 -17.07 -5.75
C MET A 100 2.19 -16.82 -4.63
N THR A 101 1.84 -16.00 -3.64
CA THR A 101 2.71 -15.70 -2.50
C THR A 101 2.69 -16.81 -1.43
N GLY A 102 1.63 -17.62 -1.42
CA GLY A 102 1.37 -18.63 -0.39
C GLY A 102 0.74 -18.04 0.87
N ASP A 103 0.29 -16.79 0.82
CA ASP A 103 -0.35 -16.12 1.95
C ASP A 103 -1.79 -16.61 2.15
N LYS A 104 -2.27 -16.52 3.38
CA LYS A 104 -3.68 -16.78 3.69
C LYS A 104 -4.57 -15.71 3.05
N ASN A 105 -5.59 -16.13 2.30
CA ASN A 105 -6.58 -15.20 1.75
C ASN A 105 -7.64 -14.80 2.80
N ASP A 106 -7.22 -14.07 3.83
CA ASP A 106 -8.15 -13.55 4.84
C ASP A 106 -8.96 -12.35 4.30
N PHE A 107 -8.48 -11.66 3.26
CA PHE A 107 -9.20 -10.59 2.56
C PHE A 107 -10.58 -11.06 2.06
N GLU A 108 -10.60 -12.19 1.34
CA GLU A 108 -11.84 -12.83 0.88
C GLU A 108 -12.75 -13.22 2.06
N LYS A 109 -12.17 -13.78 3.14
CA LYS A 109 -12.93 -14.17 4.34
C LYS A 109 -13.57 -13.00 5.09
N LYS A 110 -13.03 -11.79 4.94
CA LYS A 110 -13.59 -10.55 5.50
C LYS A 110 -14.39 -9.74 4.46
N GLY A 111 -14.78 -10.37 3.35
CA GLY A 111 -15.77 -9.85 2.39
C GLY A 111 -15.22 -9.10 1.19
N GLY A 112 -13.89 -9.11 1.00
CA GLY A 112 -13.23 -8.71 -0.24
C GLY A 112 -13.62 -7.32 -0.78
N THR A 113 -13.55 -7.17 -2.10
CA THR A 113 -13.80 -5.87 -2.76
C THR A 113 -15.20 -5.33 -2.53
N LYS A 114 -16.20 -6.19 -2.31
CA LYS A 114 -17.55 -5.78 -1.93
C LYS A 114 -17.55 -4.98 -0.62
N LYS A 115 -16.91 -5.50 0.43
CA LYS A 115 -16.82 -4.79 1.72
C LYS A 115 -16.00 -3.51 1.63
N MET A 116 -14.98 -3.49 0.77
CA MET A 116 -14.24 -2.25 0.48
C MET A 116 -15.14 -1.19 -0.18
N GLY A 117 -16.00 -1.61 -1.11
CA GLY A 117 -17.00 -0.73 -1.75
C GLY A 117 -18.01 -0.18 -0.75
N GLU A 118 -18.53 -1.04 0.14
CA GLU A 118 -19.43 -0.62 1.23
C GLU A 118 -18.76 0.43 2.14
N ALA A 119 -17.50 0.21 2.54
CA ALA A 119 -16.76 1.18 3.36
C ALA A 119 -16.59 2.53 2.65
N LYS A 120 -16.20 2.53 1.38
CA LYS A 120 -16.06 3.74 0.57
C LYS A 120 -17.39 4.50 0.42
N SER A 121 -18.50 3.78 0.29
CA SER A 121 -19.84 4.37 0.17
C SER A 121 -20.30 5.11 1.43
N GLN A 122 -19.74 4.79 2.60
CA GLN A 122 -20.04 5.47 3.87
C GLN A 122 -19.20 6.74 4.08
N GLY A 123 -18.29 7.04 3.15
CA GLY A 123 -17.28 8.07 3.33
C GLY A 123 -16.09 7.54 4.16
N MET A 124 -14.91 8.06 3.84
CA MET A 124 -13.67 7.72 4.54
C MET A 124 -12.93 9.01 4.89
N VAL A 125 -12.17 8.97 5.97
CA VAL A 125 -11.27 10.06 6.36
C VAL A 125 -9.95 9.89 5.62
N LEU A 126 -9.42 10.97 5.04
CA LEU A 126 -8.05 10.99 4.52
C LEU A 126 -7.07 11.10 5.69
N PHE A 127 -6.15 10.16 5.77
CA PHE A 127 -5.07 10.14 6.75
C PHE A 127 -3.72 10.21 6.03
N MET A 128 -2.84 11.09 6.50
CA MET A 128 -1.48 11.27 5.98
C MET A 128 -0.53 11.25 7.17
N SER A 129 0.54 10.45 7.09
CA SER A 129 1.47 10.27 8.19
C SER A 129 2.87 9.89 7.70
N ILE A 130 3.84 10.02 8.60
CA ILE A 130 5.19 9.47 8.51
C ILE A 130 5.45 8.73 9.82
N TRP A 131 5.98 7.51 9.74
CA TRP A 131 6.23 6.67 10.89
C TRP A 131 7.37 5.68 10.58
N PRO A 132 8.26 5.38 11.53
CA PRO A 132 9.14 4.22 11.40
C PRO A 132 8.33 2.95 11.62
N ASP A 133 8.59 1.91 10.84
CA ASP A 133 7.95 0.60 11.06
C ASP A 133 8.65 -0.14 12.20
N ASN A 134 7.92 -0.99 12.92
CA ASN A 134 8.50 -1.90 13.90
C ASN A 134 8.87 -3.25 13.24
N GLY A 135 8.93 -3.28 11.91
CA GLY A 135 8.82 -4.47 11.08
C GLY A 135 10.15 -5.03 10.56
N GLU A 136 10.22 -6.36 10.56
CA GLU A 136 11.31 -7.18 10.06
C GLU A 136 11.38 -7.12 8.52
N ALA A 137 12.44 -6.55 7.95
CA ALA A 137 12.66 -6.63 6.52
C ALA A 137 12.85 -8.12 6.12
N LYS A 138 11.94 -8.63 5.28
CA LYS A 138 11.94 -10.03 4.86
C LYS A 138 12.94 -10.23 3.71
N LEU A 139 14.10 -10.83 4.02
CA LEU A 139 15.21 -11.02 3.07
C LEU A 139 15.14 -12.31 2.22
N ALA A 140 14.10 -13.13 2.33
CA ALA A 140 14.09 -14.38 1.58
C ALA A 140 13.86 -14.16 0.07
N ASP A 141 14.70 -14.78 -0.76
CA ASP A 141 14.56 -14.83 -2.23
C ASP A 141 13.47 -15.82 -2.67
N LYS A 142 12.30 -15.74 -2.01
CA LYS A 142 11.07 -16.43 -2.40
C LYS A 142 10.12 -15.40 -3.00
N TYR A 143 9.46 -15.77 -4.11
CA TYR A 143 8.45 -14.92 -4.74
C TYR A 143 7.41 -14.48 -3.71
N GLY A 144 7.11 -13.18 -3.63
CA GLY A 144 6.19 -12.64 -2.65
C GLY A 144 6.76 -12.37 -1.26
N VAL A 145 8.04 -12.66 -0.99
CA VAL A 145 8.66 -12.44 0.32
C VAL A 145 9.52 -11.17 0.36
N LYS A 146 10.27 -10.85 -0.71
CA LYS A 146 11.12 -9.65 -0.75
C LYS A 146 10.34 -8.42 -1.24
N TRP A 147 10.29 -7.36 -0.43
CA TRP A 147 9.51 -6.15 -0.71
C TRP A 147 10.33 -4.94 -1.18
N GLY A 148 11.67 -5.02 -1.06
CA GLY A 148 12.58 -3.95 -1.42
C GLY A 148 14.04 -4.39 -1.29
N THR A 149 14.95 -3.42 -1.31
CA THR A 149 16.39 -3.64 -1.20
C THR A 149 16.94 -3.38 0.21
N CYS A 150 16.10 -3.00 1.17
CA CYS A 150 16.53 -2.76 2.55
C CYS A 150 17.06 -4.06 3.19
N ASP A 151 18.07 -3.93 4.05
CA ASP A 151 18.59 -5.03 4.87
C ASP A 151 17.60 -5.42 5.98
N ALA A 152 17.59 -6.70 6.39
CA ALA A 152 16.71 -7.23 7.44
C ALA A 152 16.81 -6.46 8.76
N ASN A 153 17.99 -5.91 9.06
CA ASN A 153 18.28 -5.27 10.33
C ASN A 153 18.00 -3.76 10.30
N THR A 154 17.44 -3.24 9.21
CA THR A 154 17.01 -1.83 9.09
C THR A 154 15.56 -1.67 9.51
N GLY A 155 15.16 -0.45 9.86
CA GLY A 155 13.80 -0.15 10.28
C GLY A 155 13.57 -0.21 11.79
N VAL A 156 14.56 -0.60 12.61
CA VAL A 156 14.42 -0.51 14.08
C VAL A 156 14.06 0.94 14.46
N PRO A 157 12.95 1.20 15.17
CA PRO A 157 12.43 2.56 15.34
C PRO A 157 13.42 3.54 15.96
N GLU A 158 14.09 3.13 17.05
CA GLU A 158 15.09 3.96 17.73
C GLU A 158 16.27 4.30 16.81
N ALA A 159 16.86 3.28 16.16
CA ALA A 159 17.95 3.49 15.21
C ALA A 159 17.53 4.33 13.99
N THR A 160 16.30 4.14 13.50
CA THR A 160 15.75 4.89 12.37
C THR A 160 15.56 6.36 12.73
N GLN A 161 15.03 6.64 13.91
CA GLN A 161 14.87 8.02 14.40
C GLN A 161 16.20 8.69 14.66
N GLU A 162 17.20 7.96 15.19
CA GLU A 162 18.54 8.50 15.40
C GLU A 162 19.24 8.83 14.08
N GLN A 163 19.19 7.91 13.11
CA GLN A 163 19.89 8.05 11.83
C GLN A 163 19.17 9.00 10.86
N PHE A 164 17.84 8.98 10.85
CA PHE A 164 16.99 9.65 9.87
C PHE A 164 15.97 10.59 10.51
N GLY A 165 16.26 11.16 11.69
CA GLY A 165 15.32 12.01 12.42
C GLY A 165 14.89 13.30 11.70
N ASN A 166 15.63 13.69 10.65
CA ASN A 166 15.30 14.83 9.78
C ASN A 166 14.57 14.42 8.50
N ASP A 167 14.29 13.12 8.30
CA ASP A 167 13.54 12.66 7.14
C ASP A 167 12.13 13.24 7.16
N GLN A 168 11.67 13.61 5.98
CA GLN A 168 10.38 14.26 5.79
C GLN A 168 9.66 13.70 4.57
N VAL A 169 8.34 13.78 4.62
CA VAL A 169 7.46 13.54 3.48
C VAL A 169 6.65 14.80 3.22
N ILE A 170 6.58 15.21 1.96
CA ILE A 170 5.82 16.40 1.57
C ILE A 170 4.67 15.96 0.67
N PHE A 171 3.45 16.10 1.17
CA PHE A 171 2.22 15.86 0.41
C PHE A 171 1.75 17.18 -0.22
N LEU A 172 1.73 17.27 -1.55
CA LEU A 172 1.33 18.47 -2.29
C LEU A 172 0.30 18.13 -3.36
N ASN A 173 -0.46 19.15 -3.79
CA ASN A 173 -1.41 19.04 -4.90
C ASN A 173 -2.42 17.90 -4.72
N LEU A 174 -2.95 17.75 -3.51
CA LEU A 174 -4.05 16.81 -3.26
C LEU A 174 -5.25 17.20 -4.10
N LYS A 175 -5.79 16.20 -4.79
CA LYS A 175 -6.81 16.38 -5.79
C LYS A 175 -7.79 15.21 -5.76
N ILE A 176 -9.06 15.50 -5.47
CA ILE A 176 -10.14 14.53 -5.36
C ILE A 176 -11.26 14.95 -6.30
N TRP A 177 -11.67 14.05 -7.17
CA TRP A 177 -12.63 14.31 -8.23
C TRP A 177 -13.27 13.02 -8.75
N PRO A 178 -14.42 13.13 -9.42
CA PRO A 178 -15.00 12.01 -10.15
C PRO A 178 -14.01 11.43 -11.16
N ILE A 179 -14.07 10.11 -11.35
CA ILE A 179 -13.30 9.45 -12.40
C ILE A 179 -13.84 9.95 -13.74
N GLN A 180 -12.99 10.61 -14.52
CA GLN A 180 -13.29 10.95 -15.91
C GLN A 180 -12.99 9.74 -16.79
N THR A 181 -13.89 9.43 -17.71
CA THR A 181 -13.61 8.47 -18.78
C THR A 181 -12.58 9.06 -19.75
N ALA A 182 -11.87 8.23 -20.52
CA ALA A 182 -10.83 8.70 -21.44
C ALA A 182 -11.34 9.73 -22.47
N SER A 183 -12.64 9.74 -22.75
CA SER A 183 -13.33 10.72 -23.61
C SER A 183 -13.56 12.09 -22.96
N GLU A 184 -13.42 12.21 -21.64
CA GLU A 184 -13.72 13.42 -20.86
C GLU A 184 -12.46 14.13 -20.36
N ALA A 185 -11.29 13.50 -20.50
CA ALA A 185 -10.02 14.03 -20.04
C ALA A 185 -9.61 15.27 -20.86
N LYS A 186 -9.77 16.46 -20.28
CA LYS A 186 -9.16 17.69 -20.82
C LYS A 186 -7.64 17.63 -20.66
N PRO A 187 -6.85 18.14 -21.62
CA PRO A 187 -5.39 18.17 -21.50
C PRO A 187 -4.99 18.91 -20.22
N GLU A 188 -4.09 18.30 -19.43
CA GLU A 188 -3.59 18.90 -18.19
C GLU A 188 -2.96 20.27 -18.48
N THR A 189 -3.56 21.32 -17.93
CA THR A 189 -2.94 22.64 -17.90
C THR A 189 -1.72 22.59 -16.99
N LYS A 190 -0.56 23.03 -17.50
CA LYS A 190 0.68 23.17 -16.71
C LYS A 190 0.40 24.08 -15.51
N GLN A 191 0.27 23.50 -14.32
CA GLN A 191 0.01 24.26 -13.09
C GLN A 191 1.32 24.82 -12.51
N LYS A 192 1.25 26.07 -12.04
CA LYS A 192 2.31 26.68 -11.24
C LYS A 192 2.45 25.90 -9.94
N LYS A 193 3.68 25.52 -9.58
CA LYS A 193 3.99 24.90 -8.28
C LYS A 193 3.59 25.88 -7.18
N THR A 194 2.61 25.52 -6.37
CA THR A 194 2.35 26.22 -5.11
C THR A 194 3.05 25.44 -4.01
N THR A 195 4.19 25.96 -3.56
CA THR A 195 4.90 25.43 -2.40
C THR A 195 4.24 26.01 -1.15
N PHE A 196 3.63 25.16 -0.33
CA PHE A 196 3.28 25.53 1.04
C PHE A 196 4.36 24.97 1.95
N HIS A 197 5.05 25.85 2.66
CA HIS A 197 5.87 25.47 3.80
C HIS A 197 4.92 25.41 5.01
N ILE A 198 4.81 24.23 5.63
CA ILE A 198 4.30 24.11 7.00
C ILE A 198 5.54 23.97 7.89
#